data_AF-A0AB39L0X8-F1
#
_entry.id   AF-A0AB39L0X8-F1
#
_cell.length_a   1.000
_cell.length_b   1.000
_cell.length_c   1.000
_cell.angle_alpha   90.00
_cell.angle_beta   90.00
_cell.angle_gamma   90.00
#
_symmetry.space_group_name_H-M   'P 1'
#
loop_
_entity.id
_entity.type
_entity.pdbx_description
1 polymer ?
#
loop_
_entity_poly.entity_id
_entity_poly.type
_entity_poly.pdbx_seq_one_letter_code
_entity_poly.pdbx_strand_id
1 'polypeptide(L)'
;MSEPDEAAKGRALSSPLRLRILRMCLHQPRTNKEIADRLGINPASCLHHVRTLVATGFLESQPERRGARGAKEVPYLATRKSWSQHVDDVAPVLIETFVQETAALAPEDISVWRVGLKLNQEHRDDLMGRLRAIVDEFVALPSDPDGEAISLMIAQHRDAAAD
;
A
#
# COMPACT_ATOMS: atom_id res chain seq x y z
N MET A 1 -7.35 -18.43 -10.06
CA MET A 1 -6.47 -18.48 -8.86
C MET A 1 -6.93 -19.62 -8.00
N SER A 2 -6.05 -20.31 -7.26
CA SER A 2 -6.47 -21.32 -6.28
C SER A 2 -6.79 -20.65 -4.94
N GLU A 3 -7.73 -21.19 -4.16
CA GLU A 3 -8.05 -20.68 -2.81
C GLU A 3 -6.81 -20.52 -1.89
N PRO A 4 -5.81 -21.43 -1.91
CA PRO A 4 -4.58 -21.25 -1.14
C PRO A 4 -3.76 -20.01 -1.53
N ASP A 5 -3.81 -19.60 -2.81
CA ASP A 5 -3.09 -18.43 -3.32
C ASP A 5 -3.75 -17.13 -2.83
N GLU A 6 -5.09 -17.07 -2.85
CA GLU A 6 -5.84 -15.93 -2.29
C GLU A 6 -5.60 -15.77 -0.79
N ALA A 7 -5.63 -16.87 -0.03
CA ALA A 7 -5.33 -16.84 1.39
C ALA A 7 -3.88 -16.39 1.68
N ALA A 8 -2.92 -16.76 0.83
CA ALA A 8 -1.53 -16.30 0.95
C ALA A 8 -1.39 -14.80 0.68
N LYS A 9 -2.08 -14.28 -0.35
CA LYS A 9 -2.14 -12.86 -0.67
C LYS A 9 -2.80 -12.04 0.43
N GLY A 10 -3.92 -12.50 0.97
CA GLY A 10 -4.58 -11.88 2.12
C GLY A 10 -3.62 -11.74 3.30
N ARG A 11 -3.00 -12.86 3.71
CA ARG A 11 -1.98 -12.85 4.78
C ARG A 11 -0.83 -11.89 4.49
N ALA A 12 -0.36 -11.81 3.24
CA ALA A 12 0.72 -10.89 2.86
C ALA A 12 0.32 -9.41 3.00
N LEU A 13 -0.95 -9.06 2.85
CA LEU A 13 -1.43 -7.68 3.04
C LEU A 13 -1.81 -7.35 4.48
N SER A 14 -2.01 -8.35 5.35
CA SER A 14 -2.26 -8.18 6.80
C SER A 14 -1.02 -7.79 7.63
N SER A 15 -0.08 -7.01 7.08
CA SER A 15 1.07 -6.49 7.85
C SER A 15 1.36 -5.05 7.48
N PRO A 16 1.36 -4.12 8.45
CA PRO A 16 1.68 -2.73 8.19
C PRO A 16 3.06 -2.56 7.54
N LEU A 17 4.05 -3.35 7.99
CA LEU A 17 5.40 -3.30 7.45
C LEU A 17 5.44 -3.73 5.98
N ARG A 18 4.68 -4.77 5.59
CA ARG A 18 4.61 -5.21 4.19
C ARG A 18 3.92 -4.17 3.31
N LEU A 19 2.86 -3.52 3.79
CA LEU A 19 2.20 -2.42 3.08
C LEU A 19 3.14 -1.23 2.87
N ARG A 20 3.91 -0.84 3.89
CA ARG A 20 4.94 0.20 3.78
C ARG A 20 6.04 -0.16 2.79
N ILE A 21 6.46 -1.43 2.74
CA ILE A 21 7.41 -1.91 1.72
C ILE A 21 6.82 -1.76 0.32
N LEU A 22 5.55 -2.15 0.11
CA LEU A 22 4.89 -1.98 -1.19
C LEU A 22 4.81 -0.51 -1.62
N ARG A 23 4.46 0.40 -0.70
CA ARG A 23 4.43 1.85 -0.95
C ARG A 23 5.80 2.37 -1.36
N MET A 24 6.85 1.96 -0.65
CA MET A 24 8.22 2.34 -0.95
C MET A 24 8.70 1.87 -2.32
N CYS A 25 8.30 0.67 -2.74
CA CYS A 25 8.70 0.10 -4.02
C CYS A 25 7.74 0.42 -5.17
N LEU A 26 6.75 1.30 -4.96
CA LEU A 26 5.68 1.56 -5.93
C LEU A 26 6.17 2.29 -7.18
N HIS A 27 6.98 3.33 -6.99
CA HIS A 27 7.46 4.19 -8.07
C HIS A 27 8.93 3.97 -8.41
N GLN A 28 9.70 3.40 -7.49
CA GLN A 28 11.14 3.23 -7.64
C GLN A 28 11.58 1.85 -7.15
N PRO A 29 12.44 1.14 -7.90
CA PRO A 29 12.93 -0.15 -7.48
C PRO A 29 13.92 -0.01 -6.31
N ARG A 30 13.78 -0.84 -5.28
CA ARG A 30 14.61 -0.79 -4.06
C ARG A 30 15.16 -2.15 -3.67
N THR A 31 16.39 -2.18 -3.17
CA THR A 31 17.05 -3.40 -2.68
C THR A 31 16.65 -3.70 -1.24
N ASN A 32 16.88 -4.92 -0.77
CA ASN A 32 16.66 -5.29 0.64
C ASN A 32 17.38 -4.36 1.62
N LYS A 33 18.59 -3.91 1.25
CA LYS A 33 19.37 -2.99 2.08
C LYS A 33 18.70 -1.63 2.17
N GLU A 34 18.33 -1.04 1.03
CA GLU A 34 17.66 0.26 0.99
C GLU A 34 16.32 0.25 1.72
N ILE A 35 15.57 -0.86 1.63
CA ILE A 35 14.31 -1.06 2.34
C ILE A 35 14.56 -1.13 3.86
N ALA A 36 15.53 -1.95 4.29
CA ALA A 36 15.87 -2.11 5.70
C ALA A 36 16.35 -0.80 6.33
N ASP A 37 17.25 -0.10 5.65
CA ASP A 37 17.83 1.18 6.10
C ASP A 37 16.73 2.24 6.26
N ARG A 38 15.80 2.36 5.29
CA ARG A 38 14.71 3.34 5.35
C ARG A 38 13.66 3.04 6.42
N LEU A 39 13.42 1.76 6.71
CA LEU A 39 12.46 1.35 7.73
C LEU A 39 13.08 1.22 9.12
N GLY A 40 14.40 1.31 9.25
CA GLY A 40 15.10 1.11 10.51
C GLY A 40 14.97 -0.31 11.06
N ILE A 41 14.85 -1.32 10.19
CA ILE A 41 14.64 -2.73 10.57
C ILE A 41 15.87 -3.59 10.28
N ASN A 42 15.97 -4.74 10.95
CA ASN A 42 17.03 -5.71 10.69
C ASN A 42 16.95 -6.27 9.25
N PRO A 43 18.07 -6.38 8.51
CA PRO A 43 18.10 -6.95 7.16
C PRO A 43 17.48 -8.35 7.03
N ALA A 44 17.63 -9.23 8.03
CA ALA A 44 17.03 -10.56 8.03
C ALA A 44 15.51 -10.49 8.09
N SER A 45 14.95 -9.58 8.90
CA SER A 45 13.52 -9.31 8.97
C SER A 45 13.02 -8.74 7.64
N CYS A 46 13.72 -7.76 7.07
CA CYS A 46 13.39 -7.20 5.75
C CYS A 46 13.31 -8.29 4.67
N LEU A 47 14.31 -9.18 4.62
CA LEU A 47 14.36 -10.29 3.67
C LEU A 47 13.14 -11.21 3.79
N HIS A 48 12.68 -11.50 5.00
CA HIS A 48 11.48 -12.29 5.22
C HIS A 48 10.25 -11.63 4.58
N HIS A 49 10.03 -10.33 4.83
CA HIS A 49 8.90 -9.59 4.25
C HIS A 49 8.97 -9.50 2.73
N VAL A 50 10.14 -9.20 2.17
CA VAL A 50 10.32 -9.12 0.72
C VAL A 50 10.07 -10.46 0.04
N ARG A 51 10.56 -11.57 0.62
CA ARG A 51 10.29 -12.92 0.10
C ARG A 51 8.80 -13.26 0.09
N THR A 52 8.07 -12.91 1.15
CA THR A 52 6.61 -13.10 1.17
C THR A 52 5.94 -12.33 0.05
N LEU A 53 6.29 -11.05 -0.12
CA LEU A 53 5.69 -10.19 -1.15
C LEU A 53 6.02 -10.64 -2.58
N VAL A 54 7.23 -11.15 -2.81
CA VAL A 54 7.63 -11.74 -4.09
C VAL A 54 6.86 -13.04 -4.35
N ALA A 55 6.74 -13.92 -3.34
CA ALA A 55 6.02 -15.18 -3.48
C ALA A 55 4.53 -14.98 -3.82
N THR A 56 3.92 -13.89 -3.34
CA THR A 56 2.54 -13.51 -3.68
C THR A 56 2.42 -12.66 -4.95
N GLY A 57 3.54 -12.35 -5.62
CA GLY A 57 3.58 -11.54 -6.84
C GLY A 57 3.28 -10.05 -6.65
N PHE A 58 3.36 -9.53 -5.42
CA PHE A 58 3.19 -8.11 -5.11
C PHE A 58 4.48 -7.30 -5.31
N LEU A 59 5.64 -7.96 -5.16
CA LEU A 59 6.93 -7.45 -5.58
C LEU A 59 7.49 -8.30 -6.71
N GLU A 60 8.24 -7.66 -7.60
CA GLU A 60 8.96 -8.30 -8.69
C GLU A 60 10.44 -7.90 -8.66
N SER A 61 11.32 -8.90 -8.73
CA SER A 61 12.76 -8.70 -8.85
C SER A 61 13.08 -8.01 -10.16
N GLN A 62 13.89 -6.96 -10.09
CA GLN A 62 14.40 -6.22 -11.23
C GLN A 62 15.79 -6.74 -11.65
N PRO A 63 16.29 -6.36 -12.84
CA PRO A 63 17.65 -6.69 -13.24
C PRO A 63 18.67 -6.30 -12.17
N GLU A 64 19.65 -7.18 -11.96
CA GLU A 64 20.70 -6.96 -10.97
C GLU A 64 21.52 -5.72 -11.34
N ARG A 65 21.93 -4.96 -10.32
CA ARG A 65 22.81 -3.82 -10.49
C ARG A 65 24.02 -3.92 -9.56
N ARG A 66 25.09 -3.19 -9.90
CA ARG A 66 26.26 -3.07 -9.04
C ARG A 66 25.99 -1.99 -7.98
N GLY A 67 25.98 -2.41 -6.73
CA GLY A 67 25.91 -1.54 -5.57
C GLY A 67 27.27 -0.96 -5.18
N ALA A 68 27.30 -0.33 -4.02
CA ALA A 68 28.53 0.24 -3.47
C ALA A 68 29.62 -0.84 -3.34
N ARG A 69 30.86 -0.50 -3.72
CA ARG A 69 32.02 -1.40 -3.70
C ARG A 69 31.85 -2.67 -4.57
N GLY A 70 30.97 -2.63 -5.57
CA GLY A 70 30.81 -3.71 -6.55
C GLY A 70 29.97 -4.89 -6.08
N ALA A 71 29.26 -4.77 -4.96
CA ALA A 71 28.31 -5.78 -4.51
C ALA A 71 27.20 -5.99 -5.55
N LYS A 72 26.79 -7.25 -5.75
CA LYS A 72 25.68 -7.60 -6.63
C LYS A 72 24.38 -7.42 -5.85
N GLU A 73 23.52 -6.52 -6.30
CA GLU A 73 22.26 -6.19 -5.63
C GLU A 73 21.06 -6.47 -6.55
N VAL A 74 19.99 -7.02 -5.97
CA VAL A 74 18.71 -7.24 -6.65
C VAL A 74 17.69 -6.22 -6.13
N PRO A 75 17.27 -5.24 -6.95
CA PRO A 75 16.18 -4.33 -6.62
C PRO A 75 14.81 -5.00 -6.82
N TYR A 76 13.78 -4.50 -6.14
CA TYR A 76 12.40 -4.96 -6.24
C TYR A 76 11.45 -3.79 -6.53
N LEU A 77 10.47 -4.02 -7.39
CA LEU A 77 9.43 -3.05 -7.75
C LEU A 77 8.05 -3.63 -7.42
N ALA A 78 7.11 -2.80 -6.95
CA ALA A 78 5.75 -3.23 -6.70
C ALA A 78 4.96 -3.40 -8.00
N THR A 79 4.20 -4.49 -8.08
CA THR A 79 3.44 -4.86 -9.30
C THR A 79 2.07 -4.19 -9.40
N ARG A 80 1.69 -3.36 -8.41
CA ARG A 80 0.36 -2.76 -8.22
C ARG A 80 -0.79 -3.76 -8.02
N LYS A 81 -0.53 -5.07 -8.07
CA LYS A 81 -1.54 -6.14 -7.92
C LYS A 81 -2.23 -6.14 -6.56
N SER A 82 -1.63 -5.55 -5.53
CA SER A 82 -2.24 -5.42 -4.20
C SER A 82 -3.50 -4.54 -4.19
N TRP A 83 -3.67 -3.63 -5.17
CA TRP A 83 -4.83 -2.73 -5.26
C TRP A 83 -6.16 -3.48 -5.45
N SER A 84 -6.15 -4.53 -6.27
CA SER A 84 -7.36 -5.28 -6.63
C SER A 84 -7.67 -6.43 -5.69
N GLN A 85 -6.88 -6.63 -4.63
CA GLN A 85 -7.07 -7.76 -3.72
C GLN A 85 -8.12 -7.44 -2.68
N HIS A 86 -9.07 -8.36 -2.53
CA HIS A 86 -9.95 -8.37 -1.38
C HIS A 86 -9.22 -9.02 -0.20
N VAL A 87 -9.25 -8.38 0.96
CA VAL A 87 -8.66 -8.90 2.18
C VAL A 87 -9.64 -8.65 3.31
N ASP A 88 -10.13 -9.73 3.89
CA ASP A 88 -11.00 -9.68 5.07
C ASP A 88 -10.25 -9.02 6.24
N ASP A 89 -10.99 -8.25 7.05
CA ASP A 89 -10.49 -7.60 8.28
C ASP A 89 -9.21 -6.77 8.12
N VAL A 90 -8.93 -6.24 6.93
CA VAL A 90 -7.71 -5.46 6.64
C VAL A 90 -7.77 -4.02 7.17
N ALA A 91 -8.95 -3.52 7.52
CA ALA A 91 -9.16 -2.13 7.88
C ALA A 91 -8.26 -1.64 9.04
N PRO A 92 -8.12 -2.37 10.19
CA PRO A 92 -7.21 -1.94 11.26
C PRO A 92 -5.76 -1.83 10.80
N VAL A 93 -5.30 -2.77 9.96
CA VAL A 93 -3.95 -2.79 9.40
C VAL A 93 -3.72 -1.60 8.47
N LEU A 94 -4.69 -1.27 7.60
CA LEU A 94 -4.61 -0.09 6.75
C LEU A 94 -4.55 1.19 7.58
N ILE A 95 -5.44 1.34 8.56
CA ILE A 95 -5.48 2.52 9.43
C ILE A 95 -4.16 2.68 10.19
N GLU A 96 -3.66 1.61 10.82
CA GLU A 96 -2.35 1.63 11.49
C GLU A 96 -1.23 2.04 10.54
N THR A 97 -1.23 1.49 9.32
CA THR A 97 -0.25 1.84 8.28
C THR A 97 -0.30 3.32 7.94
N PHE A 98 -1.48 3.88 7.73
CA PHE A 98 -1.67 5.29 7.43
C PHE A 98 -1.19 6.19 8.56
N VAL A 99 -1.53 5.85 9.82
CA VAL A 99 -1.02 6.57 11.00
C VAL A 99 0.51 6.55 11.03
N GLN A 100 1.15 5.40 10.77
CA GLN A 100 2.61 5.32 10.71
C GLN A 100 3.23 6.11 9.56
N GLU A 101 2.60 6.10 8.37
CA GLU A 101 3.08 6.81 7.18
C GLU A 101 2.97 8.34 7.35
N THR A 102 1.93 8.80 8.05
CA THR A 102 1.63 10.23 8.20
C THR A 102 2.24 10.87 9.45
N ALA A 103 2.70 10.08 10.41
CA ALA A 103 3.22 10.58 11.69
C ALA A 103 4.39 11.56 11.58
N ALA A 104 5.15 11.52 10.49
CA ALA A 104 6.31 12.38 10.25
C ALA A 104 6.05 13.50 9.22
N LEU A 105 4.83 13.61 8.68
CA LEU A 105 4.48 14.65 7.71
C LEU A 105 4.26 15.99 8.39
N ALA A 106 4.59 17.08 7.70
CA ALA A 106 4.19 18.41 8.13
C ALA A 106 2.66 18.59 7.93
N PRO A 107 1.98 19.44 8.72
CA PRO A 107 0.54 19.66 8.58
C PRO A 107 0.11 20.08 7.16
N GLU A 108 0.95 20.83 6.44
CA GLU A 108 0.72 21.25 5.06
C GLU A 108 0.80 20.10 4.03
N ASP A 109 1.47 19.00 4.37
CA ASP A 109 1.62 17.83 3.49
C ASP A 109 0.45 16.83 3.60
N ILE A 110 -0.56 17.13 4.43
CA ILE A 110 -1.72 16.26 4.64
C ILE A 110 -3.05 17.03 4.55
N SER A 111 -3.84 16.72 3.52
CA SER A 111 -5.20 17.23 3.36
C SER A 111 -6.21 16.24 3.94
N VAL A 112 -6.97 16.64 4.96
CA VAL A 112 -7.96 15.79 5.65
C VAL A 112 -9.34 16.43 5.56
N TRP A 113 -10.31 15.70 5.01
CA TRP A 113 -11.70 16.14 4.95
C TRP A 113 -12.55 15.30 5.90
N ARG A 114 -13.28 15.95 6.80
CA ARG A 114 -14.23 15.31 7.70
C ARG A 114 -15.64 15.77 7.36
N VAL A 115 -16.51 14.82 7.03
CA VAL A 115 -17.92 15.07 6.72
C VAL A 115 -18.80 14.05 7.42
N GLY A 116 -19.92 14.51 7.99
CA GLY A 116 -20.98 13.65 8.54
C GLY A 116 -22.16 13.62 7.57
N LEU A 117 -22.61 12.40 7.21
CA LEU A 117 -23.72 12.19 6.28
C LEU A 117 -24.70 11.18 6.86
N LYS A 118 -26.00 11.44 6.74
CA LYS A 118 -27.07 10.49 7.10
C LYS A 118 -27.75 10.02 5.81
N LEU A 119 -27.37 8.83 5.35
CA LEU A 119 -27.81 8.27 4.07
C LEU A 119 -28.54 6.94 4.29
N ASN A 120 -29.52 6.65 3.44
CA ASN A 120 -30.06 5.31 3.31
C ASN A 120 -29.04 4.38 2.60
N GLN A 121 -29.35 3.10 2.49
CA GLN A 121 -28.47 2.14 1.82
C GLN A 121 -28.20 2.50 0.35
N GLU A 122 -29.23 2.86 -0.41
CA GLU A 122 -29.11 3.21 -1.83
C GLU A 122 -28.15 4.37 -2.07
N HIS A 123 -28.33 5.51 -1.38
CA HIS A 123 -27.45 6.67 -1.54
C HIS A 123 -26.03 6.42 -1.02
N ARG A 124 -25.88 5.58 0.01
CA ARG A 124 -24.57 5.17 0.51
C ARG A 124 -23.83 4.34 -0.54
N ASP A 125 -24.50 3.36 -1.13
CA ASP A 125 -23.90 2.46 -2.11
C ASP A 125 -23.57 3.23 -3.41
N ASP A 126 -24.42 4.19 -3.83
CA ASP A 126 -24.13 5.12 -4.95
C ASP A 126 -22.90 6.00 -4.68
N LEU A 127 -22.85 6.66 -3.52
CA LEU A 127 -21.71 7.52 -3.14
C LEU A 127 -20.39 6.74 -3.17
N MET A 128 -20.37 5.56 -2.54
CA MET A 128 -19.15 4.74 -2.48
C MET A 128 -18.78 4.17 -3.85
N GLY A 129 -19.77 3.78 -4.66
CA GLY A 129 -19.56 3.34 -6.04
C GLY A 129 -18.91 4.42 -6.91
N ARG A 130 -19.41 5.67 -6.82
CA ARG A 130 -18.85 6.81 -7.56
C ARG A 130 -17.45 7.18 -7.12
N LEU A 131 -17.19 7.21 -5.80
CA LEU A 131 -15.84 7.44 -5.27
C LEU A 131 -14.86 6.38 -5.78
N ARG A 132 -15.26 5.11 -5.75
CA ARG A 132 -14.41 4.03 -6.26
C ARG A 132 -14.15 4.14 -7.76
N ALA A 133 -15.18 4.43 -8.56
CA ALA A 133 -15.04 4.59 -10.00
C ALA A 133 -14.03 5.69 -10.36
N ILE A 134 -14.07 6.82 -9.65
CA ILE A 134 -13.09 7.91 -9.83
C ILE A 134 -11.68 7.43 -9.50
N VAL A 135 -11.47 6.76 -8.36
CA VAL A 135 -10.12 6.29 -8.00
C VAL A 135 -9.60 5.25 -9.01
N ASP A 136 -10.45 4.31 -9.44
CA ASP A 136 -10.07 3.28 -10.41
C ASP A 136 -9.66 3.89 -11.77
N GLU A 137 -10.22 5.03 -12.18
CA GLU A 137 -9.79 5.79 -13.37
C GLU A 137 -8.32 6.22 -13.26
N PHE A 138 -7.94 6.85 -12.13
CA PHE A 138 -6.56 7.33 -11.93
C PHE A 138 -5.56 6.19 -11.68
N VAL A 139 -5.99 5.09 -11.06
CA VAL A 139 -5.13 3.91 -10.87
C VAL A 139 -4.76 3.26 -12.21
N ALA A 140 -5.64 3.35 -13.21
CA ALA A 140 -5.38 2.82 -14.54
C ALA A 140 -4.41 3.69 -15.36
N LEU A 141 -4.16 4.94 -14.96
CA LEU A 141 -3.23 5.81 -15.64
C LEU A 141 -1.76 5.39 -15.41
N PRO A 142 -0.87 5.61 -16.39
CA PRO A 142 0.56 5.54 -16.14
C PRO A 142 0.95 6.57 -15.08
N SER A 143 2.05 6.32 -14.35
CA SER A 143 2.60 7.33 -13.45
C SER A 143 3.16 8.50 -14.25
N ASP A 144 2.79 9.72 -13.87
CA ASP A 144 3.28 10.95 -14.50
C ASP A 144 4.78 11.14 -14.22
N PRO A 145 5.61 11.46 -15.24
CA PRO A 145 7.05 11.66 -15.05
C PRO A 145 7.42 12.82 -14.13
N ASP A 146 6.57 13.85 -14.10
CA ASP A 146 6.67 15.06 -13.28
C ASP A 146 5.69 15.04 -12.09
N GLY A 147 5.01 13.92 -11.86
CA GLY A 147 4.02 13.77 -10.80
C GLY A 147 4.64 13.69 -9.41
N GLU A 148 3.94 14.25 -8.44
CA GLU A 148 4.23 14.05 -7.02
C GLU A 148 3.55 12.78 -6.51
N ALA A 149 4.29 11.96 -5.76
CA ALA A 149 3.76 10.71 -5.23
C ALA A 149 2.80 10.98 -4.07
N ILE A 150 1.51 10.69 -4.29
CA ILE A 150 0.47 10.82 -3.27
C ILE A 150 0.01 9.45 -2.76
N SER A 151 -0.44 9.41 -1.50
CA SER A 151 -1.12 8.27 -0.89
C SER A 151 -2.53 8.69 -0.48
N LEU A 152 -3.55 8.02 -1.02
CA LEU A 152 -4.95 8.31 -0.73
C LEU A 152 -5.56 7.17 0.12
N MET A 153 -6.20 7.53 1.22
CA MET A 153 -7.02 6.63 2.03
C MET A 153 -8.44 7.17 2.11
N ILE A 154 -9.41 6.34 1.71
CA ILE A 154 -10.83 6.61 1.88
C ILE A 154 -11.36 5.60 2.90
N ALA A 155 -11.89 6.09 4.01
CA ALA A 155 -12.46 5.26 5.06
C ALA A 155 -13.91 5.69 5.33
N GLN A 156 -14.81 4.72 5.33
CA GLN A 156 -16.17 4.89 5.81
C GLN A 156 -16.33 4.11 7.10
N HIS A 157 -17.02 4.70 8.08
CA HIS A 157 -17.41 4.02 9.30
C HIS A 157 -18.84 4.42 9.69
N ARG A 158 -19.47 3.61 10.53
CA ARG A 158 -20.72 4.02 11.19
C ARG A 158 -20.43 5.19 12.13
N ASP A 159 -21.28 6.21 12.11
CA ASP A 159 -21.22 7.27 13.11
C ASP A 159 -21.81 6.78 14.43
N ALA A 160 -20.95 6.48 15.40
CA ALA A 160 -21.36 6.00 16.72
C ALA A 160 -21.96 7.12 17.60
N ALA A 161 -21.80 8.39 17.21
CA ALA A 161 -22.34 9.54 17.96
C ALA A 161 -23.73 9.97 17.46
N ALA A 162 -24.22 9.39 16.37
CA ALA A 162 -25.52 9.72 15.77
C ALA A 162 -26.69 8.89 16.33
N ASP A 163 -26.42 8.00 17.29
CA ASP A 163 -27.40 7.20 18.03
C ASP A 163 -27.87 7.92 19.31
#